data_AF-A0ABD2SUK8-F1
#
_entry.id   AF-A0ABD2SUK8-F1
#
_cell.length_a   1.000
_cell.length_b   1.000
_cell.length_c   1.000
_cell.angle_alpha   90.00
_cell.angle_beta   90.00
_cell.angle_gamma   90.00
#
_symmetry.space_group_name_H-M   'P 1'
#
loop_
_entity.id
_entity.type
_entity.pdbx_description
1 polymer ?
#
loop_
_entity_poly.entity_id
_entity_poly.type
_entity_poly.pdbx_seq_one_letter_code
_entity_poly.pdbx_strand_id
1 'polypeptide(L)'
;LKSTPISTTIQHFARSFIQQQQQRGFLGRRGQLKMASRTLEIEKMSVEQLKALKEQADLEVNLLQDSLNNIRTATTRLEIASNALQDLSLRPQGKKMLVPLTASLYVPGTLDDADKVLVDVGTGYFIEKTMTEGKDYCERKITLLKSNYEQLLDVATKKKSIADETGVILQAKLRQLAPAQ
;
A
#
# COMPACT_ATOMS: atom_id res chain seq x y z
N LEU A 1 4.12 -20.36 15.41
CA LEU A 1 4.21 -19.76 14.05
C LEU A 1 4.09 -18.24 14.20
N LYS A 2 5.22 -17.53 14.19
CA LYS A 2 5.27 -16.06 14.39
C LYS A 2 4.88 -15.39 13.07
N SER A 3 3.68 -14.82 12.98
CA SER A 3 3.34 -13.92 11.86
C SER A 3 4.01 -12.58 12.12
N THR A 4 4.99 -12.23 11.28
CA THR A 4 5.52 -10.87 11.24
C THR A 4 4.43 -9.94 10.69
N PRO A 5 4.03 -8.88 11.42
CA PRO A 5 3.03 -7.96 10.94
C PRO A 5 3.58 -7.16 9.76
N ILE A 6 2.81 -7.13 8.66
CA ILE A 6 3.04 -6.37 7.41
C ILE A 6 3.43 -4.90 7.70
N SER A 7 2.99 -4.36 8.84
CA SER A 7 3.34 -3.03 9.36
C SER A 7 4.85 -2.80 9.52
N THR A 8 5.61 -3.77 10.03
CA THR A 8 7.03 -3.57 10.36
C THR A 8 7.90 -3.55 9.10
N THR A 9 7.60 -4.41 8.12
CA THR A 9 8.33 -4.45 6.85
C THR A 9 8.09 -3.18 6.02
N ILE A 10 6.83 -2.70 5.97
CA ILE A 10 6.50 -1.46 5.25
C ILE A 10 7.10 -0.24 5.93
N GLN A 11 7.08 -0.16 7.27
CA GLN A 11 7.73 0.96 7.99
C GLN A 11 9.24 0.98 7.82
N HIS A 12 9.88 -0.19 7.82
CA HIS A 12 11.33 -0.29 7.61
C HIS A 12 11.72 0.08 6.17
N PHE A 13 10.90 -0.29 5.19
CA PHE A 13 11.08 0.07 3.79
C PHE A 13 10.85 1.58 3.56
N ALA A 14 9.79 2.15 4.15
CA ALA A 14 9.50 3.59 4.06
C ALA A 14 10.58 4.44 4.75
N ARG A 15 11.09 4.03 5.92
CA ARG A 15 12.22 4.71 6.58
C ARG A 15 13.49 4.65 5.75
N SER A 16 13.82 3.49 5.20
CA SER A 16 15.00 3.34 4.33
C SER A 16 14.86 4.17 3.05
N PHE A 17 13.66 4.25 2.47
CA PHE A 17 13.40 5.03 1.26
C PHE A 17 13.48 6.54 1.51
N ILE A 18 12.88 7.05 2.60
CA ILE A 18 12.95 8.47 2.97
C ILE A 18 14.39 8.89 3.25
N GLN A 19 15.17 8.06 3.95
CA GLN A 19 16.58 8.34 4.22
C GLN A 19 17.43 8.31 2.93
N GLN A 20 17.07 7.47 1.96
CA GLN A 20 17.69 7.43 0.64
C GLN A 20 17.29 8.61 -0.26
N GLN A 21 16.10 9.20 -0.06
CA GLN A 21 15.62 10.39 -0.77
C GLN A 21 16.21 11.69 -0.20
N GLN A 22 16.48 11.76 1.11
CA GLN A 22 17.06 12.94 1.75
C GLN A 22 18.54 13.17 1.33
N GLN A 23 19.25 12.12 0.90
CA GLN A 23 20.58 12.24 0.26
C GLN A 23 20.52 12.60 -1.24
N ARG A 24 19.33 12.61 -1.86
CA ARG A 24 19.12 12.81 -3.30
C ARG A 24 18.51 14.17 -3.67
N GLY A 25 18.48 15.14 -2.75
CA GLY A 25 17.91 16.48 -2.92
C GLY A 25 18.56 17.41 -3.95
N PHE A 26 19.24 16.90 -4.99
CA PHE A 26 19.88 17.72 -6.03
C PHE A 26 19.79 17.06 -7.41
N LEU A 27 18.58 16.72 -7.90
CA LEU A 27 18.47 15.75 -9.00
C LEU A 27 17.36 15.93 -10.04
N GLY A 28 16.99 17.16 -10.40
CA GLY A 28 16.11 17.40 -11.56
C GLY A 28 16.67 16.90 -12.90
N ARG A 29 18.00 16.93 -13.10
CA ARG A 29 18.66 16.46 -14.35
C ARG A 29 19.19 15.02 -14.34
N ARG A 30 19.50 14.41 -13.19
CA ARG A 30 20.00 13.01 -13.21
C ARG A 30 18.90 11.95 -13.32
N GLY A 31 17.63 12.28 -13.10
CA GLY A 31 16.51 11.35 -13.29
C GLY A 31 16.34 10.93 -14.75
N GLN A 32 16.43 11.88 -15.69
CA GLN A 32 16.37 11.62 -17.13
C GLN A 32 17.60 10.87 -17.66
N LEU A 33 18.80 11.24 -17.19
CA LEU A 33 20.05 10.54 -17.53
C LEU A 33 20.06 9.07 -17.05
N LYS A 34 19.43 8.77 -15.90
CA LYS A 34 19.31 7.39 -15.40
C LYS A 34 18.30 6.54 -16.15
N MET A 35 17.20 7.12 -16.65
CA MET A 35 16.25 6.38 -17.49
C MET A 35 16.85 6.13 -18.87
N ALA A 36 17.45 7.15 -19.49
CA ALA A 36 18.10 7.03 -20.79
C ALA A 36 19.30 6.06 -20.77
N SER A 37 20.14 6.08 -19.73
CA SER A 37 21.24 5.10 -19.62
C SER A 37 20.72 3.68 -19.44
N ARG A 38 19.55 3.51 -18.81
CA ARG A 38 18.96 2.21 -18.55
C ARG A 38 18.25 1.63 -19.76
N THR A 39 17.60 2.46 -20.58
CA THR A 39 17.06 2.03 -21.89
C THR A 39 18.20 1.53 -22.79
N LEU A 40 19.33 2.25 -22.82
CA LEU A 40 20.53 1.84 -23.56
C LEU A 40 21.17 0.56 -23.01
N GLU A 41 21.02 0.26 -21.72
CA GLU A 41 21.44 -1.01 -21.12
C GLU A 41 20.49 -2.16 -21.53
N ILE A 42 19.17 -1.94 -21.47
CA ILE A 42 18.15 -2.94 -21.84
C ILE A 42 18.29 -3.34 -23.32
N GLU A 43 18.54 -2.39 -24.22
CA GLU A 43 18.76 -2.65 -25.64
C GLU A 43 19.98 -3.56 -25.92
N LYS A 44 20.99 -3.56 -25.03
CA LYS A 44 22.21 -4.36 -25.18
C LYS A 44 22.09 -5.78 -24.60
N MET A 45 21.06 -6.08 -23.83
CA MET A 45 20.87 -7.39 -23.18
C MET A 45 20.52 -8.50 -24.17
N SER A 46 20.87 -9.75 -23.87
CA SER A 46 20.45 -10.91 -24.68
C SER A 46 18.94 -11.17 -24.55
N VAL A 47 18.38 -11.96 -25.46
CA VAL A 47 16.96 -12.33 -25.44
C VAL A 47 16.59 -13.06 -24.15
N GLU A 48 17.45 -13.95 -23.67
CA GLU A 48 17.27 -14.72 -22.44
C GLU A 48 17.27 -13.81 -21.22
N GLN A 49 18.20 -12.84 -21.19
CA GLN A 49 18.29 -11.86 -20.11
C GLN A 49 17.07 -10.92 -20.09
N LEU A 50 16.58 -10.50 -21.27
CA LEU A 50 15.37 -9.68 -21.40
C LEU A 50 14.12 -10.44 -20.96
N LYS A 51 14.01 -11.73 -21.29
CA LYS A 51 12.90 -12.58 -20.86
C LYS A 51 12.89 -12.73 -19.34
N ALA A 52 14.02 -13.06 -18.73
CA ALA A 52 14.14 -13.15 -17.27
C ALA A 52 13.82 -11.82 -16.57
N LEU A 53 14.32 -10.70 -17.11
CA LEU A 53 14.03 -9.37 -16.58
C LEU A 53 12.55 -9.01 -16.68
N LYS A 54 11.88 -9.36 -17.79
CA LYS A 54 10.45 -9.13 -17.96
C LYS A 54 9.63 -9.95 -16.96
N GLU A 55 9.90 -11.25 -16.86
CA GLU A 55 9.21 -12.13 -15.90
C GLU A 55 9.34 -11.61 -14.47
N GLN A 56 10.55 -11.18 -14.07
CA GLN A 56 10.77 -10.56 -12.76
C GLN A 56 9.99 -9.24 -12.61
N ALA A 57 10.04 -8.36 -13.61
CA ALA A 57 9.35 -7.08 -13.55
C ALA A 57 7.82 -7.26 -13.45
N ASP A 58 7.24 -8.20 -14.21
CA ASP A 58 5.81 -8.49 -14.18
C ASP A 58 5.38 -9.05 -12.81
N LEU A 59 6.18 -9.93 -12.19
CA LEU A 59 5.93 -10.41 -10.82
C LEU A 59 5.95 -9.26 -9.80
N GLU A 60 6.95 -8.38 -9.87
CA GLU A 60 7.04 -7.23 -8.98
C GLU A 60 5.88 -6.25 -9.17
N VAL A 61 5.43 -6.00 -10.40
CA VAL A 61 4.24 -5.16 -10.68
C VAL A 61 3.00 -5.74 -10.02
N ASN A 62 2.78 -7.05 -10.11
CA ASN A 62 1.64 -7.72 -9.48
C ASN A 62 1.67 -7.57 -7.95
N LEU A 63 2.82 -7.80 -7.32
CA LEU A 63 2.98 -7.63 -5.87
C LEU A 63 2.72 -6.18 -5.42
N LEU A 64 3.18 -5.20 -6.20
CA LEU A 64 2.91 -3.78 -5.93
C LEU A 64 1.42 -3.45 -6.07
N GLN A 65 0.74 -4.02 -7.08
CA GLN A 65 -0.69 -3.83 -7.28
C GLN A 65 -1.53 -4.42 -6.14
N ASP A 66 -1.18 -5.62 -5.66
CA ASP A 66 -1.81 -6.23 -4.49
C ASP A 66 -1.61 -5.38 -3.23
N SER A 67 -0.41 -4.85 -3.04
CA SER A 67 -0.09 -3.95 -1.93
C SER A 67 -0.91 -2.65 -1.99
N LEU A 68 -1.08 -2.06 -3.17
CA LEU A 68 -1.95 -0.89 -3.38
C LEU A 68 -3.41 -1.21 -3.03
N ASN A 69 -3.92 -2.37 -3.43
CA ASN A 69 -5.28 -2.81 -3.11
C ASN A 69 -5.48 -3.03 -1.60
N ASN A 70 -4.48 -3.60 -0.93
CA ASN A 70 -4.49 -3.78 0.53
C ASN A 70 -4.51 -2.45 1.27
N ILE A 71 -3.68 -1.48 0.86
CA ILE A 71 -3.66 -0.13 1.45
C ILE A 71 -5.01 0.56 1.26
N ARG A 72 -5.58 0.48 0.06
CA ARG A 72 -6.91 1.06 -0.23
C ARG A 72 -7.98 0.47 0.68
N THR A 73 -8.03 -0.87 0.78
CA THR A 73 -9.01 -1.57 1.62
C THR A 73 -8.86 -1.19 3.09
N ALA A 74 -7.63 -1.11 3.61
CA ALA A 74 -7.36 -0.68 4.98
C ALA A 74 -7.79 0.78 5.22
N THR A 75 -7.53 1.67 4.26
CA THR A 75 -7.94 3.08 4.31
C THR A 75 -9.46 3.20 4.41
N THR A 76 -10.20 2.50 3.55
CA THR A 76 -11.67 2.49 3.59
C THR A 76 -12.22 1.97 4.92
N ARG A 77 -11.61 0.91 5.48
CA ARG A 77 -12.02 0.38 6.80
C ARG A 77 -11.81 1.41 7.92
N LEU A 78 -10.70 2.15 7.88
CA LEU A 78 -10.44 3.21 8.86
C LEU A 78 -11.39 4.41 8.68
N GLU A 79 -11.76 4.77 7.44
CA GLU A 79 -12.75 5.81 7.17
C GLU A 79 -14.13 5.42 7.72
N ILE A 80 -14.55 4.16 7.49
CA ILE A 80 -15.78 3.60 8.08
C ILE A 80 -15.71 3.63 9.61
N ALA A 81 -14.59 3.19 10.20
CA ALA A 81 -14.41 3.19 11.65
C ALA A 81 -14.48 4.63 12.22
N SER A 82 -13.81 5.59 11.62
CA SER A 82 -13.84 7.00 12.01
C SER A 82 -15.27 7.57 12.00
N ASN A 83 -16.04 7.27 10.94
CA ASN A 83 -17.43 7.68 10.84
C ASN A 83 -18.32 6.98 11.89
N ALA A 84 -18.07 5.70 12.18
CA ALA A 84 -18.78 4.96 13.22
C ALA A 84 -18.50 5.54 14.61
N LEU A 85 -17.27 5.95 14.92
CA LEU A 85 -16.95 6.64 16.19
C LEU A 85 -17.74 7.94 16.32
N GLN A 86 -17.86 8.71 15.24
CA GLN A 86 -18.65 9.93 15.23
C GLN A 86 -20.14 9.64 15.46
N ASP A 87 -20.72 8.67 14.76
CA ASP A 87 -22.13 8.27 14.97
C ASP A 87 -22.39 7.74 16.37
N LEU A 88 -21.45 6.96 16.94
CA LEU A 88 -21.56 6.45 18.31
C LEU A 88 -21.50 7.58 19.36
N SER A 89 -20.61 8.57 19.17
CA SER A 89 -20.46 9.70 20.10
C SER A 89 -21.71 10.59 20.22
N LEU A 90 -22.62 10.54 19.23
CA LEU A 90 -23.87 11.29 19.24
C LEU A 90 -25.03 10.53 19.90
N ARG A 91 -24.81 9.25 20.25
CA ARG A 91 -25.86 8.41 20.83
C ARG A 91 -25.83 8.52 22.36
N PRO A 92 -27.01 8.61 22.99
CA PRO A 92 -27.06 8.66 24.45
C PRO A 92 -26.61 7.31 25.05
N GLN A 93 -26.02 7.40 26.23
CA GLN A 93 -25.78 6.24 27.09
C GLN A 93 -27.09 5.46 27.31
N GLY A 94 -27.00 4.13 27.38
CA GLY A 94 -28.16 3.26 27.54
C GLY A 94 -28.94 3.00 26.25
N LYS A 95 -28.46 3.49 25.09
CA LYS A 95 -29.13 3.23 23.81
C LYS A 95 -29.06 1.75 23.44
N LYS A 96 -30.22 1.13 23.23
CA LYS A 96 -30.33 -0.22 22.68
C LYS A 96 -29.88 -0.26 21.22
N MET A 97 -29.06 -1.23 20.86
CA MET A 97 -28.56 -1.46 19.50
C MET A 97 -28.35 -2.94 19.22
N LEU A 98 -28.28 -3.29 17.94
CA LEU A 98 -27.95 -4.65 17.51
C LEU A 98 -26.45 -4.74 17.25
N VAL A 99 -25.81 -5.73 17.88
CA VAL A 99 -24.39 -6.01 17.70
C VAL A 99 -24.25 -7.31 16.90
N PRO A 100 -23.47 -7.33 15.80
CA PRO A 100 -23.25 -8.55 15.05
C PRO A 100 -22.41 -9.53 15.87
N LEU A 101 -22.93 -10.74 16.08
CA LEU A 101 -22.18 -11.85 16.69
C LEU A 101 -21.49 -12.68 15.62
N THR A 102 -22.15 -12.86 14.47
CA THR A 102 -21.63 -13.51 13.26
C THR A 102 -22.12 -12.77 12.02
N ALA A 103 -21.73 -13.23 10.81
CA ALA A 103 -22.17 -12.62 9.56
C ALA A 103 -23.72 -12.61 9.36
N SER A 104 -24.45 -13.53 10.01
CA SER A 104 -25.90 -13.69 9.84
C SER A 104 -26.70 -13.58 11.14
N LEU A 105 -26.04 -13.27 12.27
CA LEU A 105 -26.69 -13.23 13.59
C LEU A 105 -26.36 -11.93 14.31
N TYR A 106 -27.41 -11.23 14.74
CA TYR A 106 -27.33 -10.02 15.54
C TYR A 106 -27.98 -10.25 16.90
N VAL A 107 -27.34 -9.73 17.95
CA VAL A 107 -27.86 -9.80 19.32
C VAL A 107 -28.16 -8.40 19.84
N PRO A 108 -29.22 -8.22 20.64
CA PRO A 108 -29.49 -6.94 21.29
C PRO A 108 -28.43 -6.65 22.35
N GLY A 109 -27.88 -5.44 22.30
CA GLY A 109 -26.94 -4.88 23.27
C GLY A 109 -27.35 -3.46 23.67
N THR A 110 -26.71 -2.95 24.72
CA THR A 110 -26.92 -1.59 25.21
C THR A 110 -25.58 -0.88 25.24
N LEU A 111 -25.53 0.36 24.74
CA LEU A 111 -24.33 1.19 24.79
C LEU A 111 -24.08 1.66 26.22
N ASP A 112 -23.01 1.17 26.84
CA ASP A 112 -22.66 1.48 28.23
C ASP A 112 -21.88 2.79 28.35
N ASP A 113 -20.72 2.89 27.70
CA ASP A 113 -19.90 4.11 27.65
C ASP A 113 -19.80 4.60 26.20
N ALA A 114 -20.28 5.83 25.95
CA ALA A 114 -20.26 6.47 24.65
C ALA A 114 -19.07 7.45 24.48
N ASP A 115 -18.26 7.64 25.53
CA ASP A 115 -17.15 8.59 25.56
C ASP A 115 -15.80 7.91 25.32
N LYS A 116 -15.74 6.57 25.44
CA LYS A 116 -14.51 5.80 25.35
C LYS A 116 -14.54 4.70 24.30
N VAL A 117 -13.36 4.40 23.75
CA VAL A 117 -13.14 3.36 22.76
C VAL A 117 -11.81 2.64 23.01
N LEU A 118 -11.78 1.35 22.69
CA LEU A 118 -10.54 0.57 22.64
C LEU A 118 -9.90 0.67 21.25
N VAL A 119 -8.64 1.10 21.22
CA VAL A 119 -7.85 1.21 19.99
C VAL A 119 -6.79 0.11 19.97
N ASP A 120 -6.76 -0.68 18.90
CA ASP A 120 -5.70 -1.66 18.62
C ASP A 120 -4.42 -0.94 18.18
N VAL A 121 -3.34 -1.14 18.94
CA VAL A 121 -2.00 -0.62 18.63
C VAL A 121 -1.06 -1.68 18.04
N GLY A 122 -1.52 -2.93 17.92
CA GLY A 122 -0.82 -4.07 17.37
C GLY A 122 -0.34 -5.06 18.42
N THR A 123 0.12 -6.23 17.96
CA THR A 123 0.65 -7.33 18.80
C THR A 123 -0.31 -7.84 19.88
N GLY A 124 -1.62 -7.59 19.72
CA GLY A 124 -2.66 -8.00 20.66
C GLY A 124 -2.89 -7.03 21.83
N TYR A 125 -2.33 -5.81 21.76
CA TYR A 125 -2.54 -4.79 22.78
C TYR A 125 -3.59 -3.77 22.35
N PHE A 126 -4.47 -3.44 23.29
CA PHE A 126 -5.50 -2.42 23.14
C PHE A 126 -5.30 -1.34 24.19
N ILE A 127 -5.51 -0.09 23.78
CA ILE A 127 -5.47 1.06 24.69
C ILE A 127 -6.86 1.70 24.74
N GLU A 128 -7.31 2.05 25.94
CA GLU A 128 -8.51 2.87 26.11
C GLU A 128 -8.19 4.32 25.73
N LYS A 129 -9.04 4.91 24.89
CA LYS A 129 -8.94 6.27 24.40
C LYS A 129 -10.30 6.93 24.44
N THR A 130 -10.32 8.25 24.51
CA THR A 130 -11.56 9.01 24.32
C THR A 130 -12.03 8.88 22.86
N MET A 131 -13.33 9.11 22.59
CA MET A 131 -13.85 9.11 21.21
C MET A 131 -13.09 10.08 20.30
N THR A 132 -12.74 11.27 20.81
CA THR A 132 -11.97 12.27 20.08
C THR A 132 -10.56 11.78 19.73
N GLU A 133 -9.84 11.21 20.70
CA GLU A 133 -8.52 10.63 20.44
C GLU A 133 -8.57 9.41 19.52
N GLY A 134 -9.62 8.60 19.61
CA GLY A 134 -9.86 7.46 18.73
C GLY A 134 -10.07 7.91 17.27
N LYS A 135 -10.86 8.97 17.07
CA LYS A 135 -11.06 9.58 15.75
C LYS A 135 -9.75 10.13 15.18
N ASP A 136 -9.02 10.91 15.96
CA ASP A 136 -7.71 11.46 15.58
C ASP A 136 -6.70 10.32 15.27
N TYR A 137 -6.74 9.21 16.01
CA TYR A 137 -5.96 8.01 15.67
C TYR A 137 -6.30 7.45 14.28
N CYS A 138 -7.59 7.31 13.95
CA CYS A 138 -8.04 6.88 12.62
C CYS A 138 -7.59 7.86 11.53
N GLU A 139 -7.77 9.17 11.72
CA GLU A 139 -7.41 10.22 10.75
C GLU A 139 -5.91 10.26 10.46
N ARG A 140 -5.07 10.15 11.50
CA ARG A 140 -3.61 10.03 11.32
C ARG A 140 -3.23 8.78 10.53
N LYS A 141 -3.86 7.64 10.83
CA LYS A 141 -3.59 6.38 10.10
C LYS A 141 -4.05 6.46 8.65
N ILE A 142 -5.20 7.07 8.38
CA ILE A 142 -5.69 7.33 7.01
C ILE A 142 -4.70 8.19 6.24
N THR A 143 -4.23 9.29 6.84
CA THR A 143 -3.26 10.20 6.21
C THR A 143 -1.95 9.48 5.88
N LEU A 144 -1.44 8.67 6.81
CA LEU A 144 -0.26 7.86 6.59
C LEU A 144 -0.45 6.85 5.44
N LEU A 145 -1.59 6.16 5.41
CA LEU A 145 -1.87 5.18 4.35
C LEU A 145 -2.07 5.84 2.98
N LYS A 146 -2.69 7.02 2.92
CA LYS A 146 -2.83 7.80 1.67
C LYS A 146 -1.46 8.23 1.13
N SER A 147 -0.59 8.75 1.99
CA SER A 147 0.79 9.08 1.58
C SER A 147 1.57 7.86 1.11
N ASN A 148 1.48 6.73 1.82
CA ASN A 148 2.11 5.47 1.41
C ASN A 148 1.56 4.97 0.07
N TYR A 149 0.25 5.11 -0.16
CA TYR A 149 -0.39 4.74 -1.42
C TYR A 149 0.17 5.53 -2.59
N GLU A 150 0.28 6.85 -2.47
CA GLU A 150 0.83 7.73 -3.52
C GLU A 150 2.28 7.39 -3.85
N GLN A 151 3.12 7.19 -2.83
CA GLN A 151 4.52 6.79 -3.02
C GLN A 151 4.63 5.43 -3.72
N LEU A 152 3.80 4.46 -3.30
CA LEU A 152 3.81 3.13 -3.90
C LEU A 152 3.27 3.13 -5.33
N LEU A 153 2.30 4.00 -5.63
CA LEU A 153 1.73 4.17 -6.96
C LEU A 153 2.78 4.69 -7.95
N ASP A 154 3.59 5.66 -7.54
CA ASP A 154 4.70 6.17 -8.35
C ASP A 154 5.72 5.06 -8.67
N VAL A 155 6.08 4.25 -7.67
CA VAL A 155 6.98 3.09 -7.86
C VAL A 155 6.36 2.04 -8.79
N ALA A 156 5.09 1.71 -8.59
CA ALA A 156 4.37 0.74 -9.41
C ALA A 156 4.27 1.19 -10.87
N THR A 157 3.97 2.47 -11.10
CA THR A 157 3.88 3.06 -12.44
C THR A 157 5.23 3.01 -13.16
N LYS A 158 6.31 3.39 -12.46
CA LYS A 158 7.67 3.32 -13.01
C LYS A 158 8.08 1.88 -13.33
N LYS A 159 7.78 0.94 -12.44
CA LYS A 159 8.09 -0.49 -12.64
C LYS A 159 7.31 -1.06 -13.82
N LYS A 160 6.03 -0.69 -13.97
CA LYS A 160 5.20 -1.08 -15.10
C LYS A 160 5.74 -0.55 -16.43
N SER A 161 6.13 0.72 -16.49
CA SER A 161 6.79 1.29 -17.70
C SER A 161 8.02 0.47 -18.11
N ILE A 162 8.87 0.09 -17.15
CA ILE A 162 10.05 -0.73 -17.42
C ILE A 162 9.64 -2.12 -17.95
N ALA A 163 8.63 -2.74 -17.35
CA ALA A 163 8.14 -4.04 -17.78
C ALA A 163 7.59 -3.99 -19.22
N ASP A 164 6.89 -2.91 -19.57
CA ASP A 164 6.32 -2.68 -20.90
C ASP A 164 7.43 -2.40 -21.93
N GLU A 165 8.36 -1.49 -21.63
CA GLU A 165 9.54 -1.18 -22.47
C GLU A 165 10.39 -2.43 -22.75
N THR A 166 10.68 -3.21 -21.71
CA THR A 166 11.43 -4.48 -21.83
C THR A 166 10.68 -5.46 -22.73
N GLY A 167 9.34 -5.51 -22.63
CA GLY A 167 8.50 -6.36 -23.48
C GLY A 167 8.55 -5.95 -24.94
N VAL A 168 8.50 -4.66 -25.23
CA VAL A 168 8.61 -4.11 -26.60
C VAL A 168 9.98 -4.43 -27.20
N ILE A 169 11.07 -4.20 -26.46
CA ILE A 169 12.44 -4.48 -26.93
C ILE A 169 12.65 -5.98 -27.15
N LEU A 170 12.17 -6.82 -26.23
CA LEU A 170 12.22 -8.27 -26.36
C LEU A 170 11.50 -8.73 -27.63
N GLN A 171 10.28 -8.23 -27.87
CA GLN A 171 9.51 -8.57 -29.08
C GLN A 171 10.21 -8.10 -30.35
N ALA A 172 10.80 -6.90 -30.34
CA ALA A 172 11.56 -6.37 -31.48
C ALA A 172 12.78 -7.24 -31.80
N LYS A 173 13.56 -7.66 -30.79
CA LYS A 173 14.70 -8.56 -30.98
C LYS A 173 14.30 -9.94 -31.47
N LEU A 174 13.23 -10.52 -30.93
CA LEU A 174 12.72 -11.80 -31.40
C LEU A 174 12.30 -11.75 -32.88
N ARG A 175 11.73 -10.63 -33.34
CA ARG A 175 11.41 -10.42 -34.76
C ARG A 175 12.63 -10.27 -35.65
N GLN A 176 13.71 -9.62 -35.17
CA GLN A 176 14.96 -9.49 -35.93
C GLN A 176 15.73 -10.82 -36.05
N LEU A 177 15.56 -11.72 -35.08
CA LEU A 177 16.17 -13.05 -35.06
C LEU A 177 15.35 -14.10 -35.82
N ALA A 178 14.08 -13.80 -36.14
CA ALA A 178 13.27 -14.68 -36.98
C ALA A 178 13.76 -14.57 -38.43
N PRO A 179 14.09 -15.70 -39.11
CA PRO A 179 14.49 -15.66 -40.50
C PRO A 179 13.34 -15.11 -41.37
N ALA A 180 13.64 -14.17 -42.25
CA ALA A 180 12.70 -13.72 -43.27
C ALA A 180 12.37 -14.92 -44.17
N GLN A 181 11.12 -15.40 -44.10
CA GLN A 181 10.55 -16.33 -45.07
C GLN A 181 9.85 -15.55 -46.19
#